data_AF-A0A453IWF8-F1
#
_entry.id   AF-A0A453IWF8-F1
#
_cell.length_a   1.000
_cell.length_b   1.000
_cell.length_c   1.000
_cell.angle_alpha   90.00
_cell.angle_beta   90.00
_cell.angle_gamma   90.00
#
_symmetry.space_group_name_H-M   'P 1'
#
loop_
_entity.id
_entity.type
_entity.pdbx_description
1 polymer ?
#
loop_
_entity_poly.entity_id
_entity_poly.type
_entity_poly.pdbx_seq_one_letter_code
_entity_poly.pdbx_strand_id
1 'polypeptide(L)'
;SEDDAVRFYKAYARKKGFGVIRRTTRHGEDKMLTYFTLACNRQGKAQYSAKNSFKPNPSTRMQCPAKSNFSRRGENFCITTVTLEHNHPISPSKARFLRCHKKVDLHSKRRLELNDQAGACMNKNFGSPVMEAGNLEFGEKEYTNYLQEKRSLKLGAGDAHALYQYFLHMQSKDPAFFHVMDVAEDGRLRNVFWADARSRAAYESYWDVITFDTTYLTNKYTIPLATFVGVNHHGESVLLGCGLLSNEDTETFVWLFKSWLCCMSCKPPNAIITDQCKPMQNAIEEVFPQARHRWCTCHIMKKIPEKLNGTRLGCTGWFLCQS
;
A
#
# COMPACT_ATOMS: atom_id res chain seq x y z
N SER A 1 -22.47 -21.72 10.36
CA SER A 1 -21.76 -20.66 11.11
C SER A 1 -22.37 -19.28 10.84
N GLU A 2 -21.92 -18.21 11.51
CA GLU A 2 -22.31 -16.81 11.20
C GLU A 2 -21.94 -16.43 9.77
N ASP A 3 -20.73 -16.77 9.34
CA ASP A 3 -20.23 -16.47 7.99
C ASP A 3 -21.05 -17.12 6.89
N ASP A 4 -21.55 -18.34 7.12
CA ASP A 4 -22.42 -19.03 6.17
C ASP A 4 -23.77 -18.31 6.03
N ALA A 5 -24.36 -17.87 7.14
CA ALA A 5 -25.63 -17.14 7.13
C ALA A 5 -25.49 -15.78 6.41
N VAL A 6 -24.37 -15.07 6.64
CA VAL A 6 -24.06 -13.82 5.94
C VAL A 6 -23.83 -14.07 4.45
N ARG A 7 -23.09 -15.14 4.10
CA ARG A 7 -22.81 -15.53 2.70
C ARG A 7 -24.10 -15.87 1.96
N PHE A 8 -24.98 -16.67 2.58
CA PHE A 8 -26.27 -17.07 2.02
C PHE A 8 -27.14 -15.85 1.70
N TYR A 9 -27.32 -14.94 2.67
CA TYR A 9 -28.17 -13.77 2.47
C TYR A 9 -27.57 -12.77 1.46
N LYS A 10 -26.24 -12.62 1.43
CA LYS A 10 -25.57 -11.83 0.39
C LYS A 10 -25.73 -12.41 -1.00
N ALA A 11 -25.65 -13.73 -1.16
CA ALA A 11 -25.89 -14.40 -2.44
C ALA A 11 -27.34 -14.20 -2.93
N TYR A 12 -28.31 -14.35 -2.01
CA TYR A 12 -29.72 -14.04 -2.29
C TYR A 12 -29.90 -12.59 -2.75
N ALA A 13 -29.31 -11.63 -2.02
CA ALA A 13 -29.40 -10.22 -2.35
C ALA A 13 -28.72 -9.86 -3.67
N ARG A 14 -27.61 -10.53 -4.03
CA ARG A 14 -26.95 -10.39 -5.34
C ARG A 14 -27.86 -10.88 -6.46
N LYS A 15 -28.50 -12.03 -6.29
CA LYS A 15 -29.45 -12.60 -7.27
C LYS A 15 -30.69 -11.71 -7.47
N LYS A 16 -31.20 -11.11 -6.39
CA LYS A 16 -32.37 -10.21 -6.44
C LYS A 16 -32.03 -8.76 -6.80
N GLY A 17 -30.78 -8.35 -6.63
CA GLY A 17 -30.28 -7.04 -7.04
C GLY A 17 -30.48 -5.91 -6.04
N PHE A 18 -30.30 -6.20 -4.76
CA PHE A 18 -30.28 -5.19 -3.69
C PHE A 18 -29.04 -5.34 -2.81
N GLY A 19 -28.71 -4.28 -2.06
CA GLY A 19 -27.53 -4.28 -1.20
C GLY A 19 -27.84 -4.74 0.21
N VAL A 20 -26.88 -5.38 0.88
CA VAL A 20 -27.03 -5.88 2.25
C VAL A 20 -26.20 -5.05 3.23
N ILE A 21 -26.80 -4.68 4.35
CA ILE A 21 -26.14 -4.06 5.50
C ILE A 21 -26.48 -4.83 6.77
N ARG A 22 -25.58 -4.81 7.76
CA ARG A 22 -25.84 -5.33 9.10
C ARG A 22 -26.42 -4.23 9.97
N ARG A 23 -27.50 -4.51 10.71
CA ARG A 23 -28.23 -3.49 11.50
C ARG A 23 -28.13 -3.69 12.99
N THR A 24 -28.58 -4.84 13.46
CA THR A 24 -28.63 -5.16 14.87
C THR A 24 -27.75 -6.35 15.13
N THR A 25 -27.01 -6.32 16.22
CA THR A 25 -26.29 -7.46 16.79
C THR A 25 -26.62 -7.49 18.28
N ARG A 26 -26.85 -8.70 18.81
CA ARG A 26 -26.95 -8.94 20.25
C ARG A 26 -25.98 -10.06 20.60
N HIS A 27 -25.31 -9.90 21.72
CA HIS A 27 -24.39 -10.88 22.28
C HIS A 27 -24.99 -11.40 23.59
N GLY A 28 -24.74 -12.67 23.90
CA GLY A 28 -25.06 -13.24 25.21
C GLY A 28 -24.04 -12.83 26.26
N GLU A 29 -24.24 -13.30 27.50
CA GLU A 29 -23.33 -13.04 28.63
C GLU A 29 -21.89 -13.52 28.34
N ASP A 30 -21.75 -14.62 27.59
CA ASP A 30 -20.47 -15.18 27.14
C ASP A 30 -19.77 -14.37 26.04
N LYS A 31 -20.24 -13.15 25.74
CA LYS A 31 -19.82 -12.31 24.60
C LYS A 31 -20.02 -12.94 23.21
N MET A 32 -20.62 -14.14 23.13
CA MET A 32 -20.92 -14.81 21.88
C MET A 32 -22.14 -14.20 21.20
N LEU A 33 -22.10 -14.07 19.87
CA LEU A 33 -23.21 -13.54 19.09
C LEU A 33 -24.45 -14.45 19.20
N THR A 34 -25.55 -13.91 19.70
CA THR A 34 -26.81 -14.63 19.88
C THR A 34 -27.83 -14.25 18.82
N TYR A 35 -27.78 -13.03 18.31
CA TYR A 35 -28.75 -12.54 17.33
C TYR A 35 -28.14 -11.49 16.41
N PHE A 36 -28.51 -11.51 15.12
CA PHE A 36 -28.20 -10.40 14.22
C PHE A 36 -29.24 -10.22 13.11
N THR A 37 -29.33 -8.99 12.61
CA THR A 37 -30.23 -8.63 11.49
C THR A 37 -29.42 -8.19 10.28
N LEU A 38 -29.69 -8.83 9.15
CA LEU A 38 -29.25 -8.38 7.82
C LEU A 38 -30.41 -7.69 7.12
N ALA A 39 -30.13 -6.55 6.51
CA ALA A 39 -31.13 -5.59 6.05
C ALA A 39 -30.79 -5.08 4.66
N CYS A 40 -31.79 -4.58 3.93
CA CYS A 40 -31.54 -3.83 2.71
C CYS A 40 -30.70 -2.57 3.00
N ASN A 41 -29.76 -2.23 2.13
CA ASN A 41 -28.94 -1.01 2.25
C ASN A 41 -29.78 0.29 2.25
N ARG A 42 -30.99 0.24 1.71
CA ARG A 42 -31.97 1.34 1.73
C ARG A 42 -32.86 1.36 2.97
N GLN A 43 -32.65 0.49 3.95
CA GLN A 43 -33.38 0.52 5.23
C GLN A 43 -32.97 1.73 6.08
N GLY A 44 -33.88 2.25 6.91
CA GLY A 44 -33.66 3.41 7.79
C GLY A 44 -34.12 4.75 7.20
N LYS A 45 -34.16 5.80 8.04
CA LYS A 45 -34.57 7.15 7.63
C LYS A 45 -33.40 7.87 6.95
N ALA A 46 -33.72 8.65 5.91
CA ALA A 46 -32.79 9.62 5.35
C ALA A 46 -32.44 10.65 6.41
N GLN A 47 -31.15 10.90 6.63
CA GLN A 47 -30.69 11.96 7.51
C GLN A 47 -30.17 13.09 6.64
N TYR A 48 -30.87 14.22 6.66
CA TYR A 48 -30.44 15.46 6.03
C TYR A 48 -29.68 16.26 7.10
N SER A 49 -28.36 16.37 6.95
CA SER A 49 -27.58 17.27 7.79
C SER A 49 -27.59 18.65 7.16
N ALA A 50 -28.16 19.64 7.83
CA ALA A 50 -28.24 21.03 7.36
C ALA A 50 -26.88 21.74 7.28
N LYS A 51 -25.76 21.08 7.63
CA LYS A 51 -24.42 21.69 7.73
C LYS A 51 -23.58 21.68 6.45
N ASN A 52 -24.05 21.11 5.33
CA ASN A 52 -23.27 21.05 4.09
C ASN A 52 -24.12 21.34 2.85
N SER A 53 -24.37 22.63 2.59
CA SER A 53 -25.14 23.14 1.44
C SER A 53 -24.49 22.85 0.07
N PHE A 54 -23.22 22.45 0.03
CA PHE A 54 -22.43 22.26 -1.20
C PHE A 54 -22.17 20.80 -1.60
N LYS A 55 -22.67 19.82 -0.84
CA LYS A 55 -22.61 18.39 -1.23
C LYS A 55 -23.91 17.67 -0.85
N PRO A 56 -24.92 17.63 -1.73
CA PRO A 56 -26.01 16.69 -1.54
C PRO A 56 -25.44 15.30 -1.81
N ASN A 57 -25.04 14.56 -0.78
CA ASN A 57 -25.05 13.10 -0.86
C ASN A 57 -26.49 12.69 -0.56
N PRO A 58 -27.36 12.46 -1.57
CA PRO A 58 -28.74 12.11 -1.30
C PRO A 58 -28.72 10.78 -0.57
N SER A 59 -29.29 10.73 0.63
CA SER A 59 -29.38 9.49 1.37
C SER A 59 -30.18 8.49 0.53
N THR A 60 -29.58 7.36 0.17
CA THR A 60 -30.28 6.28 -0.56
C THR A 60 -31.23 5.49 0.34
N ARG A 61 -31.43 5.94 1.58
CA ARG A 61 -32.28 5.31 2.59
C ARG A 61 -33.74 5.72 2.39
N MET A 62 -34.60 4.72 2.19
CA MET A 62 -36.03 4.91 1.89
C MET A 62 -36.89 4.10 2.85
N GLN A 63 -36.39 3.82 4.06
CA GLN A 63 -37.10 3.03 5.07
C GLN A 63 -37.54 1.65 4.57
N CYS A 64 -36.73 1.03 3.69
CA CYS A 64 -37.04 -0.28 3.11
C CYS A 64 -37.25 -1.33 4.23
N PRO A 65 -38.37 -2.09 4.22
CA PRO A 65 -38.68 -3.04 5.27
C PRO A 65 -37.92 -4.37 5.14
N ALA A 66 -37.35 -4.65 3.97
CA ALA A 66 -36.65 -5.90 3.67
C ALA A 66 -35.49 -6.20 4.65
N LYS A 67 -35.63 -7.29 5.40
CA LYS A 67 -34.66 -7.76 6.40
C LYS A 67 -34.78 -9.26 6.66
N SER A 68 -33.71 -9.86 7.16
CA SER A 68 -33.66 -11.22 7.68
C SER A 68 -33.00 -11.21 9.05
N ASN A 69 -33.69 -11.81 10.02
CA ASN A 69 -33.23 -11.94 11.39
C ASN A 69 -32.68 -13.34 11.63
N PHE A 70 -31.54 -13.43 12.30
CA PHE A 70 -30.86 -14.67 12.61
C PHE A 70 -30.69 -14.78 14.12
N SER A 71 -31.02 -15.94 14.69
CA SER A 71 -30.80 -16.25 16.10
C SER A 71 -29.99 -17.53 16.22
N ARG A 72 -29.11 -17.59 17.22
CA ARG A 72 -28.36 -18.80 17.55
C ARG A 72 -29.29 -19.83 18.21
N ARG A 73 -29.28 -21.06 17.69
CA ARG A 73 -29.89 -22.25 18.30
C ARG A 73 -28.81 -23.34 18.36
N GLY A 74 -28.25 -23.56 19.54
CA GLY A 74 -27.09 -24.43 19.73
C GLY A 74 -25.85 -23.91 19.00
N GLU A 75 -25.27 -24.73 18.12
CA GLU A 75 -24.09 -24.37 17.32
C GLU A 75 -24.44 -23.66 16.00
N ASN A 76 -25.72 -23.63 15.61
CA ASN A 76 -26.17 -23.12 14.32
C ASN A 76 -26.95 -21.80 14.45
N PHE A 77 -26.95 -21.02 13.38
CA PHE A 77 -27.81 -19.84 13.24
C PHE A 77 -29.05 -20.21 12.43
N CYS A 78 -30.22 -19.98 13.01
CA CYS A 78 -31.50 -20.18 12.35
C CYS A 78 -32.10 -18.83 11.96
N ILE A 79 -32.78 -18.81 10.82
CA ILE A 79 -33.56 -17.66 10.38
C ILE A 79 -34.85 -17.61 11.21
N THR A 80 -35.11 -16.49 11.88
CA THR A 80 -36.30 -16.30 12.73
C THR A 80 -37.41 -15.54 12.03
N THR A 81 -37.04 -14.53 11.24
CA THR A 81 -37.99 -13.69 10.53
C THR A 81 -37.38 -13.24 9.22
N VAL A 82 -38.15 -13.35 8.14
CA VAL A 82 -37.75 -12.86 6.83
C VAL A 82 -38.84 -11.94 6.31
N THR A 83 -38.46 -10.72 5.96
CA THR A 83 -39.28 -9.78 5.22
C THR A 83 -38.60 -9.56 3.87
N LEU A 84 -39.23 -10.04 2.80
CA LEU A 84 -38.68 -9.98 1.44
C LEU A 84 -39.20 -8.81 0.60
N GLU A 85 -40.22 -8.12 1.09
CA GLU A 85 -40.84 -7.01 0.37
C GLU A 85 -39.95 -5.77 0.38
N HIS A 86 -39.80 -5.17 -0.79
CA HIS A 86 -39.08 -3.91 -0.99
C HIS A 86 -40.07 -2.83 -1.40
N ASN A 87 -39.94 -1.65 -0.80
CA ASN A 87 -40.71 -0.46 -1.21
C ASN A 87 -40.03 0.29 -2.37
N HIS A 88 -39.20 -0.39 -3.14
CA HIS A 88 -38.44 0.20 -4.24
C HIS A 88 -38.03 -0.80 -5.31
N PRO A 89 -37.73 -0.33 -6.53
CA PRO A 89 -37.22 -1.19 -7.58
C PRO A 89 -35.93 -1.87 -7.13
N ILE A 90 -35.89 -3.20 -7.31
CA ILE A 90 -34.69 -4.03 -7.21
C ILE A 90 -34.36 -4.50 -8.62
N SER A 91 -33.07 -4.53 -8.97
CA SER A 91 -32.64 -4.82 -10.33
C SER A 91 -31.41 -5.72 -10.31
N PRO A 92 -31.56 -7.01 -10.69
CA PRO A 92 -30.44 -7.95 -10.77
C PRO A 92 -29.32 -7.47 -11.70
N SER A 93 -29.66 -6.82 -12.82
CA SER A 93 -28.66 -6.27 -13.75
C SER A 93 -27.82 -5.16 -13.11
N LYS A 94 -28.41 -4.37 -12.21
CA LYS A 94 -27.73 -3.30 -11.46
C LYS A 94 -27.02 -3.78 -10.19
N ALA A 95 -27.19 -5.05 -9.79
CA ALA A 95 -26.60 -5.64 -8.59
C ALA A 95 -25.06 -5.52 -8.56
N ARG A 96 -24.43 -5.68 -9.73
CA ARG A 96 -22.97 -5.61 -9.92
C ARG A 96 -22.38 -4.25 -9.55
N PHE A 97 -23.18 -3.18 -9.64
CA PHE A 97 -22.74 -1.82 -9.33
C PHE A 97 -22.89 -1.47 -7.84
N LEU A 98 -23.50 -2.34 -7.03
CA LEU A 98 -23.71 -2.09 -5.59
C LEU A 98 -22.44 -2.37 -4.80
N ARG A 99 -21.96 -1.36 -4.07
CA ARG A 99 -20.72 -1.39 -3.26
C ARG A 99 -20.57 -2.63 -2.36
N CYS A 100 -21.66 -3.18 -1.83
CA CYS A 100 -21.62 -4.36 -0.95
C CYS A 100 -21.36 -5.70 -1.67
N HIS A 101 -21.51 -5.73 -3.01
CA HIS A 101 -21.27 -6.90 -3.86
C HIS A 101 -19.95 -6.81 -4.62
N LYS A 102 -19.28 -5.66 -4.56
CA LYS A 102 -17.97 -5.44 -5.17
C LYS A 102 -16.88 -5.97 -4.24
N LYS A 103 -16.43 -7.20 -4.48
CA LYS A 103 -15.16 -7.70 -3.94
C LYS A 103 -14.19 -7.84 -5.10
N VAL A 104 -13.00 -7.29 -4.95
CA VAL A 104 -11.92 -7.50 -5.91
C VAL A 104 -11.46 -8.95 -5.76
N ASP A 105 -11.75 -9.75 -6.77
CA ASP A 105 -11.25 -11.12 -6.87
C ASP A 105 -9.70 -11.11 -6.92
N LEU A 106 -9.07 -12.15 -6.36
CA LEU A 106 -7.63 -12.32 -6.30
C LEU A 106 -6.98 -12.38 -7.69
N HIS A 107 -7.64 -13.01 -8.67
CA HIS A 107 -7.15 -13.08 -10.04
C HIS A 107 -7.15 -11.69 -10.68
N SER A 108 -8.19 -10.91 -10.44
CA SER A 108 -8.29 -9.51 -10.83
C SER A 108 -7.18 -8.65 -10.18
N LYS A 109 -6.88 -8.84 -8.88
CA LYS A 109 -5.76 -8.15 -8.22
C LYS A 109 -4.41 -8.44 -8.88
N ARG A 110 -4.08 -9.71 -9.12
CA ARG A 110 -2.81 -10.10 -9.77
C ARG A 110 -2.67 -9.49 -11.16
N ARG A 111 -3.75 -9.49 -11.94
CA ARG A 111 -3.74 -8.90 -13.28
C ARG A 111 -3.56 -7.39 -13.26
N LEU A 112 -4.15 -6.70 -12.27
CA LEU A 112 -3.94 -5.26 -12.07
C LEU A 112 -2.50 -4.95 -11.70
N GLU A 113 -1.86 -5.78 -10.90
CA GLU A 113 -0.45 -5.62 -10.51
C GLU A 113 0.50 -5.84 -11.68
N LEU A 114 0.24 -6.84 -12.52
CA LEU A 114 1.01 -7.08 -13.74
C LEU A 114 0.86 -5.92 -14.74
N ASN A 115 -0.35 -5.39 -14.91
CA ASN A 115 -0.59 -4.23 -15.78
C ASN A 115 0.09 -2.96 -15.25
N ASP A 116 0.12 -2.78 -13.92
CA ASP A 116 0.81 -1.67 -13.26
C ASP A 116 2.33 -1.75 -13.46
N GLN A 117 2.92 -2.94 -13.26
CA GLN A 117 4.34 -3.19 -13.50
C GLN A 117 4.76 -3.00 -14.96
N ALA A 118 3.83 -3.22 -15.89
CA ALA A 118 4.06 -3.03 -17.32
C ALA A 118 3.86 -1.57 -17.79
N GLY A 119 3.54 -0.63 -16.88
CA GLY A 119 3.25 0.77 -17.23
C GLY A 119 1.98 0.94 -18.08
N ALA A 120 1.10 -0.07 -18.13
CA ALA A 120 -0.09 -0.06 -18.96
C ALA A 120 -1.18 0.80 -18.29
N CYS A 121 -1.20 2.10 -18.61
CA CYS A 121 -2.23 3.02 -18.16
C CYS A 121 -3.56 2.73 -18.90
N MET A 122 -4.49 2.03 -18.26
CA MET A 122 -5.83 1.74 -18.81
C MET A 122 -6.73 2.99 -18.95
N ASN A 123 -6.26 4.17 -18.52
CA ASN A 123 -7.04 5.42 -18.50
C ASN A 123 -7.42 5.99 -19.88
N LYS A 124 -6.98 5.39 -21.01
CA LYS A 124 -7.34 5.90 -22.35
C LYS A 124 -8.28 5.03 -23.19
N ASN A 125 -8.71 3.87 -22.70
CA ASN A 125 -9.46 2.90 -23.53
C ASN A 125 -10.91 2.63 -23.10
N PHE A 126 -11.60 3.57 -22.46
CA PHE A 126 -13.06 3.44 -22.27
C PHE A 126 -13.89 3.79 -23.53
N GLY A 127 -13.26 4.27 -24.60
CA GLY A 127 -13.92 4.62 -25.87
C GLY A 127 -13.64 3.69 -27.05
N SER A 128 -12.87 2.60 -26.87
CA SER A 128 -12.54 1.68 -27.97
C SER A 128 -13.32 0.36 -27.83
N PRO A 129 -14.01 -0.13 -28.89
CA PRO A 129 -14.79 -1.36 -28.85
C PRO A 129 -13.94 -2.64 -28.91
N VAL A 130 -12.66 -2.58 -28.53
CA VAL A 130 -11.75 -3.75 -28.53
C VAL A 130 -11.43 -4.15 -27.10
N MET A 131 -12.42 -4.68 -26.39
CA MET A 131 -12.21 -5.50 -25.18
C MET A 131 -13.36 -6.50 -24.99
N GLU A 132 -13.73 -7.21 -26.05
CA GLU A 132 -14.41 -8.50 -25.92
C GLU A 132 -13.38 -9.56 -25.56
N ALA A 133 -13.27 -9.85 -24.26
CA ALA A 133 -12.90 -11.15 -23.65
C ALA A 133 -12.22 -10.90 -22.28
N GLY A 134 -13.03 -10.65 -21.26
CA GLY A 134 -12.55 -10.66 -19.87
C GLY A 134 -13.22 -9.60 -19.01
N ASN A 135 -14.50 -9.81 -18.70
CA ASN A 135 -15.31 -9.01 -17.77
C ASN A 135 -14.52 -8.61 -16.51
N LEU A 136 -13.95 -7.40 -16.49
CA LEU A 136 -13.54 -6.75 -15.24
C LEU A 136 -14.82 -6.31 -14.54
N GLU A 137 -15.20 -7.02 -13.48
CA GLU A 137 -16.34 -6.66 -12.58
C GLU A 137 -16.03 -5.42 -11.73
N PHE A 138 -15.48 -4.36 -12.32
CA PHE A 138 -14.75 -3.35 -11.57
C PHE A 138 -14.91 -1.94 -12.16
N GLY A 139 -15.15 -0.95 -11.29
CA GLY A 139 -15.25 0.45 -11.70
C GLY A 139 -13.91 1.19 -11.53
N GLU A 140 -13.54 2.04 -12.49
CA GLU A 140 -12.30 2.84 -12.54
C GLU A 140 -11.85 3.45 -11.18
N LYS A 141 -12.80 3.96 -10.40
CA LYS A 141 -12.56 4.57 -9.08
C LYS A 141 -12.03 3.60 -8.03
N GLU A 142 -12.38 2.32 -8.10
CA GLU A 142 -11.89 1.35 -7.12
C GLU A 142 -10.43 0.97 -7.41
N TYR A 143 -9.96 1.15 -8.65
CA TYR A 143 -8.69 0.62 -9.19
C TYR A 143 -7.62 1.63 -8.85
N THR A 144 -7.94 2.88 -9.14
CA THR A 144 -7.24 4.05 -8.63
C THR A 144 -7.08 3.95 -7.11
N ASN A 145 -8.17 3.69 -6.35
CA ASN A 145 -8.06 3.53 -4.90
C ASN A 145 -7.16 2.34 -4.48
N TYR A 146 -7.27 1.18 -5.12
CA TYR A 146 -6.45 0.00 -4.80
C TYR A 146 -4.96 0.24 -5.09
N LEU A 147 -4.64 0.82 -6.25
CA LEU A 147 -3.27 1.17 -6.61
C LEU A 147 -2.72 2.27 -5.70
N GLN A 148 -3.50 3.30 -5.41
CA GLN A 148 -3.10 4.38 -4.49
C GLN A 148 -2.83 3.85 -3.09
N GLU A 149 -3.65 2.93 -2.58
CA GLU A 149 -3.40 2.27 -1.29
C GLU A 149 -2.11 1.46 -1.31
N LYS A 150 -1.80 0.79 -2.43
CA LYS A 150 -0.55 0.04 -2.60
C LYS A 150 0.68 0.94 -2.77
N ARG A 151 0.52 2.14 -3.33
CA ARG A 151 1.59 3.12 -3.58
C ARG A 151 1.80 4.13 -2.45
N SER A 152 1.10 3.98 -1.31
CA SER A 152 1.27 4.84 -0.14
C SER A 152 2.05 4.14 0.97
N LEU A 153 2.84 4.89 1.73
CA LEU A 153 3.42 4.39 2.98
C LEU A 153 2.30 3.97 3.93
N LYS A 154 2.40 2.75 4.43
CA LYS A 154 1.45 2.17 5.38
C LYS A 154 1.73 2.69 6.78
N LEU A 155 1.53 3.98 6.99
CA LEU A 155 1.68 4.62 8.30
C LEU A 155 0.36 4.59 9.09
N GLY A 156 0.45 4.66 10.41
CA GLY A 156 -0.71 4.84 11.29
C GLY A 156 -1.35 6.22 11.11
N ALA A 157 -2.57 6.37 11.62
CA ALA A 157 -3.27 7.66 11.58
C ALA A 157 -2.49 8.71 12.38
N GLY A 158 -2.08 9.80 11.73
CA GLY A 158 -1.31 10.89 12.34
C GLY A 158 0.22 10.73 12.24
N ASP A 159 0.72 9.54 11.91
CA ASP A 159 2.16 9.25 11.83
C ASP A 159 2.87 10.09 10.76
N ALA A 160 2.26 10.29 9.59
CA ALA A 160 2.82 11.13 8.53
C ALA A 160 2.97 12.60 8.99
N HIS A 161 2.02 13.10 9.78
CA HIS A 161 2.09 14.44 10.34
C HIS A 161 3.14 14.52 11.44
N ALA A 162 3.21 13.52 12.34
CA ALA A 162 4.23 13.46 13.38
C ALA A 162 5.66 13.41 12.78
N LEU A 163 5.84 12.64 11.70
CA LEU A 163 7.11 12.56 10.98
C LEU A 163 7.50 13.91 10.37
N TYR A 164 6.54 14.61 9.76
CA TYR A 164 6.79 15.95 9.22
C TYR A 164 7.18 16.95 10.32
N GLN A 165 6.45 16.97 11.45
CA GLN A 165 6.79 17.83 12.59
C GLN A 165 8.17 17.50 13.16
N TYR A 166 8.54 16.22 13.20
CA TYR A 166 9.87 15.80 13.61
C TYR A 166 10.95 16.38 12.70
N PHE A 167 10.78 16.34 11.38
CA PHE A 167 11.77 16.92 10.46
C PHE A 167 11.86 18.43 10.54
N LEU A 168 10.75 19.14 10.73
CA LEU A 168 10.77 20.59 10.98
C LEU A 168 11.56 20.92 12.26
N HIS A 169 11.39 20.11 13.30
CA HIS A 169 12.14 20.26 14.55
C HIS A 169 13.63 19.91 14.39
N MET A 170 13.98 18.92 13.58
CA MET A 170 15.38 18.62 13.28
C MET A 170 16.03 19.76 12.49
N GLN A 171 15.31 20.31 11.51
CA GLN A 171 15.80 21.42 10.69
C GLN A 171 15.93 22.73 11.47
N SER A 172 15.11 22.96 12.50
CA SER A 172 15.27 24.13 13.38
C SER A 172 16.51 24.06 14.26
N LYS A 173 16.97 22.84 14.61
CA LYS A 173 18.20 22.60 15.37
C LYS A 173 19.45 22.56 14.51
N ASP A 174 19.31 22.02 13.31
CA ASP A 174 20.39 21.86 12.35
C ASP A 174 19.93 22.39 10.98
N PRO A 175 20.30 23.64 10.62
CA PRO A 175 19.91 24.23 9.34
C PRO A 175 20.39 23.45 8.10
N ALA A 176 21.42 22.60 8.26
CA ALA A 176 21.93 21.75 7.19
C ALA A 176 21.23 20.38 7.13
N PHE A 177 20.30 20.09 8.06
CA PHE A 177 19.42 18.94 7.95
C PHE A 177 18.51 19.07 6.72
N PHE A 178 18.55 18.06 5.87
CA PHE A 178 17.79 18.00 4.63
C PHE A 178 16.73 16.92 4.72
N HIS A 179 15.52 17.24 4.26
CA HIS A 179 14.45 16.26 4.09
C HIS A 179 13.59 16.59 2.89
N VAL A 180 12.98 15.56 2.29
CA VAL A 180 11.97 15.71 1.24
C VAL A 180 10.93 14.61 1.39
N MET A 181 9.67 14.97 1.13
CA MET A 181 8.52 14.10 1.24
C MET A 181 7.78 14.08 -0.09
N ASP A 182 7.61 12.90 -0.67
CA ASP A 182 6.78 12.67 -1.85
C ASP A 182 5.35 12.39 -1.43
N VAL A 183 4.47 13.35 -1.68
CA VAL A 183 3.04 13.27 -1.36
C VAL A 183 2.26 13.16 -2.66
N ALA A 184 1.42 12.14 -2.77
CA ALA A 184 0.52 11.98 -3.91
C ALA A 184 -0.57 13.08 -3.92
N GLU A 185 -1.22 13.26 -5.07
CA GLU A 185 -2.29 14.27 -5.26
C GLU A 185 -3.45 14.13 -4.26
N ASP A 186 -3.68 12.93 -3.72
CA ASP A 186 -4.72 12.64 -2.72
C ASP A 186 -4.29 12.95 -1.27
N GLY A 187 -3.09 13.49 -1.08
CA GLY A 187 -2.51 13.84 0.22
C GLY A 187 -1.84 12.66 0.94
N ARG A 188 -1.72 11.49 0.30
CA ARG A 188 -1.03 10.34 0.91
C ARG A 188 0.48 10.42 0.71
N LEU A 189 1.21 10.17 1.79
CA LEU A 189 2.67 10.11 1.76
C LEU A 189 3.12 8.82 1.06
N ARG A 190 3.93 8.94 0.01
CA ARG A 190 4.48 7.83 -0.76
C ARG A 190 5.90 7.51 -0.36
N ASN A 191 6.76 8.51 -0.28
CA ASN A 191 8.18 8.31 0.00
C ASN A 191 8.71 9.45 0.86
N VAL A 192 9.77 9.17 1.61
CA VAL A 192 10.45 10.15 2.47
C VAL A 192 11.94 9.93 2.32
N PHE A 193 12.71 11.01 2.25
CA PHE A 193 14.16 10.98 2.31
C PHE A 193 14.66 12.05 3.28
N TRP A 194 15.72 11.74 4.03
CA TRP A 194 16.41 12.71 4.89
C TRP A 194 17.90 12.40 5.04
N ALA A 195 18.67 13.44 5.35
CA ALA A 195 20.07 13.36 5.72
C ALA A 195 20.41 14.51 6.69
N ASP A 196 21.24 14.23 7.70
CA ASP A 196 21.72 15.25 8.62
C ASP A 196 22.95 15.99 8.06
N ALA A 197 23.37 17.08 8.73
CA ALA A 197 24.54 17.83 8.30
C ALA A 197 25.82 16.99 8.27
N ARG A 198 25.95 16.02 9.20
CA ARG A 198 27.12 15.15 9.29
C ARG A 198 27.20 14.21 8.08
N SER A 199 26.08 13.62 7.67
CA SER A 199 25.98 12.80 6.46
C SER A 199 26.38 13.60 5.21
N ARG A 200 25.92 14.83 5.09
CA ARG A 200 26.24 15.71 3.96
C ARG A 200 27.73 16.09 3.95
N ALA A 201 28.27 16.53 5.08
CA ALA A 201 29.69 16.88 5.21
C ALA A 201 30.61 15.67 5.00
N ALA A 202 30.18 14.48 5.45
CA ALA A 202 30.91 13.25 5.20
C ALA A 202 30.99 12.95 3.71
N TYR A 203 29.89 13.09 2.97
CA TYR A 203 29.90 12.84 1.53
C TYR A 203 30.82 13.80 0.77
N GLU A 204 30.95 15.06 1.19
CA GLU A 204 31.90 16.00 0.55
C GLU A 204 33.34 15.45 0.54
N SER A 205 33.71 14.73 1.59
CA SER A 205 35.03 14.09 1.76
C SER A 205 35.10 12.68 1.15
N TYR A 206 34.00 11.92 1.20
CA TYR A 206 33.95 10.48 0.89
C TYR A 206 32.84 10.16 -0.14
N TRP A 207 32.92 10.79 -1.32
CA TRP A 207 31.90 10.69 -2.36
C TRP A 207 32.13 9.57 -3.38
N ASP A 208 33.30 8.97 -3.37
CA ASP A 208 33.79 8.08 -4.43
C ASP A 208 32.99 6.78 -4.52
N VAL A 209 32.74 6.10 -3.40
CA VAL A 209 32.02 4.84 -3.38
C VAL A 209 30.94 4.85 -2.30
N ILE A 210 29.73 4.48 -2.69
CA ILE A 210 28.61 4.30 -1.77
C ILE A 210 28.03 2.89 -1.88
N THR A 211 27.48 2.42 -0.77
CA THR A 211 26.65 1.22 -0.68
C THR A 211 25.21 1.64 -0.42
N PHE A 212 24.28 1.01 -1.12
CA PHE A 212 22.85 1.24 -0.98
C PHE A 212 22.13 -0.08 -0.74
N ASP A 213 21.28 -0.10 0.29
CA ASP A 213 20.49 -1.26 0.68
C ASP A 213 19.08 -0.83 1.10
N THR A 214 18.10 -1.71 0.89
CA THR A 214 16.75 -1.58 1.43
C THR A 214 16.48 -2.72 2.41
N THR A 215 16.22 -2.36 3.66
CA THR A 215 15.85 -3.30 4.71
C THR A 215 14.42 -3.07 5.15
N TYR A 216 13.72 -4.11 5.60
CA TYR A 216 12.36 -3.95 6.10
C TYR A 216 12.40 -3.62 7.59
N LEU A 217 11.75 -2.52 7.99
CA LEU A 217 11.51 -2.24 9.39
C LEU A 217 10.57 -3.31 9.97
N THR A 218 11.12 -4.19 10.80
CA THR A 218 10.41 -5.27 11.50
C THR A 218 9.61 -4.72 12.67
N ASN A 219 8.46 -4.11 12.37
CA ASN A 219 7.32 -4.09 13.29
C ASN A 219 6.10 -3.54 12.54
N LYS A 220 5.08 -4.38 12.34
CA LYS A 220 3.70 -4.05 11.93
C LYS A 220 3.46 -3.43 10.53
N TYR A 221 4.41 -2.72 9.93
CA TYR A 221 4.13 -1.85 8.77
C TYR A 221 4.74 -2.29 7.44
N THR A 222 5.68 -3.25 7.43
CA THR A 222 6.39 -3.72 6.22
C THR A 222 6.82 -2.55 5.31
N ILE A 223 7.51 -1.57 5.89
CA ILE A 223 8.00 -0.39 5.17
C ILE A 223 9.50 -0.60 4.87
N PRO A 224 9.91 -0.57 3.60
CA PRO A 224 11.32 -0.52 3.23
C PRO A 224 11.99 0.76 3.74
N LEU A 225 13.03 0.58 4.54
CA LEU A 225 14.02 1.59 4.92
C LEU A 225 15.21 1.46 3.98
N ALA A 226 15.39 2.47 3.16
CA ALA A 226 16.54 2.64 2.30
C ALA A 226 17.67 3.36 3.05
N THR A 227 18.90 2.86 2.95
CA THR A 227 20.08 3.46 3.60
C THR A 227 21.21 3.67 2.61
N PHE A 228 21.77 4.87 2.61
CA PHE A 228 23.00 5.21 1.88
C PHE A 228 24.18 5.18 2.85
N VAL A 229 25.20 4.41 2.54
CA VAL A 229 26.37 4.23 3.41
C VAL A 229 27.65 4.42 2.60
N GLY A 230 28.52 5.32 3.05
CA GLY A 230 29.88 5.49 2.54
C GLY A 230 30.90 4.83 3.44
N VAL A 231 32.18 5.00 3.10
CA VAL A 231 33.31 4.50 3.89
C VAL A 231 34.30 5.65 4.10
N ASN A 232 34.74 5.87 5.33
CA ASN A 232 35.77 6.88 5.62
C ASN A 232 37.19 6.34 5.36
N HIS A 233 38.20 7.18 5.57
CA HIS A 233 39.61 6.81 5.38
C HIS A 233 40.13 5.73 6.36
N HIS A 234 39.40 5.43 7.43
CA HIS A 234 39.69 4.34 8.36
C HIS A 234 38.99 3.02 7.97
N GLY A 235 38.21 3.01 6.88
CA GLY A 235 37.43 1.84 6.49
C GLY A 235 36.12 1.69 7.27
N GLU A 236 35.71 2.70 8.04
CA GLU A 236 34.49 2.66 8.84
C GLU A 236 33.28 3.11 8.02
N SER A 237 32.14 2.46 8.24
CA SER A 237 30.88 2.81 7.60
C SER A 237 30.34 4.14 8.10
N VAL A 238 29.95 5.01 7.17
CA VAL A 238 29.37 6.32 7.47
C VAL A 238 27.99 6.42 6.84
N LEU A 239 26.97 6.71 7.64
CA LEU A 239 25.62 6.93 7.13
C LEU A 239 25.56 8.25 6.34
N LEU A 240 25.09 8.19 5.10
CA LEU A 240 24.98 9.31 4.17
C LEU A 240 23.53 9.73 3.90
N GLY A 241 22.56 9.06 4.52
CA GLY A 241 21.15 9.40 4.41
C GLY A 241 20.26 8.16 4.44
N CYS A 242 18.98 8.41 4.68
CA CYS A 242 17.97 7.37 4.80
C CYS A 242 16.69 7.76 4.07
N GLY A 243 15.90 6.77 3.68
CA GLY A 243 14.56 6.99 3.15
C GLY A 243 13.57 5.91 3.54
N LEU A 244 12.29 6.28 3.61
CA LEU A 244 11.18 5.34 3.74
C LEU A 244 10.46 5.29 2.40
N LEU A 245 10.29 4.09 1.85
CA LEU A 245 9.72 3.88 0.53
C LEU A 245 8.36 3.18 0.62
N SER A 246 7.42 3.57 -0.25
CA SER A 246 6.14 2.87 -0.38
C SER A 246 6.27 1.52 -1.08
N ASN A 247 7.17 1.43 -2.07
CA ASN A 247 7.44 0.23 -2.87
C ASN A 247 8.91 0.16 -3.30
N GLU A 248 9.33 -1.03 -3.75
CA GLU A 248 10.67 -1.29 -4.31
C GLU A 248 10.61 -1.39 -5.84
N ASP A 249 10.06 -0.35 -6.48
CA ASP A 249 9.97 -0.22 -7.94
C ASP A 249 10.94 0.83 -8.50
N THR A 250 11.14 0.82 -9.82
CA THR A 250 12.13 1.70 -10.49
C THR A 250 11.80 3.16 -10.25
N GLU A 251 10.54 3.56 -10.36
CA GLU A 251 10.11 4.97 -10.21
C GLU A 251 10.41 5.49 -8.81
N THR A 252 10.16 4.66 -7.80
CA THR A 252 10.43 4.99 -6.40
C THR A 252 11.93 5.14 -6.13
N PHE A 253 12.76 4.25 -6.69
CA PHE A 253 14.22 4.37 -6.58
C PHE A 253 14.77 5.57 -7.35
N VAL A 254 14.24 5.88 -8.54
CA VAL A 254 14.62 7.08 -9.30
C VAL A 254 14.33 8.34 -8.50
N TRP A 255 13.15 8.43 -7.88
CA TRP A 255 12.80 9.54 -7.00
C TRP A 255 13.77 9.66 -5.82
N LEU A 256 14.08 8.55 -5.17
CA LEU A 256 15.00 8.52 -4.03
C LEU A 256 16.42 8.94 -4.43
N PHE A 257 16.97 8.37 -5.51
CA PHE A 257 18.32 8.68 -5.97
C PHE A 257 18.45 10.12 -6.45
N LYS A 258 17.44 10.68 -7.15
CA LYS A 258 17.43 12.10 -7.52
C LYS A 258 17.39 13.00 -6.29
N SER A 259 16.58 12.65 -5.29
CA SER A 259 16.46 13.38 -4.02
C SER A 259 17.77 13.37 -3.24
N TRP A 260 18.40 12.20 -3.12
CA TRP A 260 19.69 12.06 -2.47
C TRP A 260 20.79 12.81 -3.22
N LEU A 261 20.84 12.73 -4.56
CA LEU A 261 21.82 13.44 -5.38
C LEU A 261 21.69 14.96 -5.22
N CYS A 262 20.46 15.49 -5.21
CA CYS A 262 20.20 16.91 -4.94
C CYS A 262 20.67 17.31 -3.53
N CYS A 263 20.41 16.47 -2.53
CA CYS A 263 20.92 16.68 -1.17
C CYS A 263 22.45 16.74 -1.12
N MET A 264 23.13 15.95 -1.96
CA MET A 264 24.58 15.86 -2.07
C MET A 264 25.19 16.84 -3.09
N SER A 265 24.58 18.02 -3.23
CA SER A 265 25.07 19.10 -4.11
C SER A 265 25.25 18.67 -5.57
N CYS A 266 24.41 17.74 -6.03
CA CYS A 266 24.44 17.18 -7.38
C CYS A 266 25.77 16.51 -7.77
N LYS A 267 26.51 16.00 -6.79
CA LYS A 267 27.77 15.28 -7.01
C LYS A 267 27.53 13.76 -7.02
N PRO A 268 27.49 13.08 -8.18
CA PRO A 268 27.25 11.65 -8.23
C PRO A 268 28.48 10.85 -7.74
N PRO A 269 28.29 9.63 -7.21
CA PRO A 269 29.41 8.78 -6.80
C PRO A 269 30.12 8.18 -8.03
N ASN A 270 31.39 7.79 -7.88
CA ASN A 270 32.10 7.06 -8.94
C ASN A 270 31.65 5.60 -9.04
N ALA A 271 31.26 5.00 -7.92
CA ALA A 271 30.72 3.64 -7.87
C ALA A 271 29.60 3.52 -6.84
N ILE A 272 28.63 2.66 -7.15
CA ILE A 272 27.54 2.30 -6.25
C ILE A 272 27.45 0.78 -6.13
N ILE A 273 27.41 0.30 -4.89
CA ILE A 273 27.26 -1.11 -4.55
C ILE A 273 25.83 -1.32 -4.06
N THR A 274 25.09 -2.20 -4.73
CA THR A 274 23.72 -2.54 -4.30
C THR A 274 23.48 -4.04 -4.33
N ASP A 275 22.35 -4.44 -3.81
CA ASP A 275 21.83 -5.77 -4.02
C ASP A 275 21.42 -6.02 -5.47
N GLN A 276 21.35 -7.30 -5.84
CA GLN A 276 20.89 -7.70 -7.16
C GLN A 276 19.37 -7.53 -7.26
N CYS A 277 18.95 -6.34 -7.71
CA CYS A 277 17.56 -5.94 -7.89
C CYS A 277 17.42 -5.15 -9.21
N LYS A 278 16.53 -5.60 -10.11
CA LYS A 278 16.36 -4.98 -11.44
C LYS A 278 15.82 -3.54 -11.36
N PRO A 279 14.82 -3.23 -10.51
CA PRO A 279 14.42 -1.85 -10.21
C PRO A 279 15.58 -0.92 -9.83
N MET A 280 16.45 -1.34 -8.90
CA MET A 280 17.61 -0.53 -8.48
C MET A 280 18.58 -0.31 -9.65
N GLN A 281 18.87 -1.37 -10.43
CA GLN A 281 19.74 -1.26 -11.60
C GLN A 281 19.22 -0.22 -12.59
N ASN A 282 17.94 -0.29 -12.97
CA ASN A 282 17.34 0.64 -13.92
C ASN A 282 17.41 2.09 -13.39
N ALA A 283 17.15 2.30 -12.09
CA ALA A 283 17.21 3.62 -11.47
C ALA A 283 18.65 4.18 -11.41
N ILE A 284 19.65 3.33 -11.20
CA ILE A 284 21.07 3.72 -11.23
C ILE A 284 21.50 4.11 -12.65
N GLU A 285 21.10 3.33 -13.65
CA GLU A 285 21.38 3.63 -15.06
C GLU A 285 20.76 4.98 -15.49
N GLU A 286 19.60 5.34 -14.93
CA GLU A 286 18.96 6.63 -15.19
C GLU A 286 19.62 7.81 -14.44
N VAL A 287 19.88 7.66 -13.14
CA VAL A 287 20.28 8.78 -12.27
C VAL A 287 21.81 8.95 -12.19
N PHE A 288 22.56 7.86 -12.29
CA PHE A 288 24.02 7.84 -12.18
C PHE A 288 24.66 7.14 -13.40
N PRO A 289 24.44 7.63 -14.64
CA PRO A 289 24.86 6.93 -15.85
C PRO A 289 26.38 6.72 -15.98
N GLN A 290 27.18 7.52 -15.26
CA GLN A 290 28.64 7.42 -15.24
C GLN A 290 29.18 6.58 -14.07
N ALA A 291 28.34 6.24 -13.10
CA ALA A 291 28.76 5.47 -11.92
C ALA A 291 28.92 3.99 -12.27
N ARG A 292 29.96 3.36 -11.73
CA ARG A 292 30.14 1.91 -11.85
C ARG A 292 29.20 1.20 -10.89
N HIS A 293 28.18 0.51 -11.42
CA HIS A 293 27.31 -0.33 -10.61
C HIS A 293 27.98 -1.66 -10.29
N ARG A 294 28.05 -2.01 -9.00
CA ARG A 294 28.58 -3.27 -8.49
C ARG A 294 27.54 -3.97 -7.62
N TRP A 295 27.59 -5.30 -7.59
CA TRP A 295 26.72 -6.08 -6.71
C TRP A 295 27.41 -6.35 -5.37
N CYS A 296 26.64 -6.29 -4.30
CA CYS A 296 27.12 -6.56 -2.95
C CYS A 296 27.57 -8.03 -2.80
N THR A 297 28.85 -8.24 -2.48
CA THR A 297 29.43 -9.58 -2.27
C THR A 297 28.72 -10.35 -1.17
N CYS A 298 28.30 -9.69 -0.08
CA CYS A 298 27.56 -10.34 1.00
C CYS A 298 26.26 -10.98 0.51
N HIS A 299 25.53 -10.32 -0.39
CA HIS A 299 24.30 -10.87 -0.96
C HIS A 299 24.57 -11.96 -1.99
N ILE A 300 25.65 -11.85 -2.77
CA ILE A 300 26.09 -12.94 -3.66
C ILE A 300 26.41 -14.20 -2.85
N MET A 301 27.21 -14.05 -1.78
CA MET A 301 27.64 -15.16 -0.93
C MET A 301 26.50 -15.79 -0.13
N LYS A 302 25.42 -15.05 0.18
CA LYS A 302 24.18 -15.61 0.74
C LYS A 302 23.37 -16.40 -0.28
N LYS A 303 23.29 -15.95 -1.53
CA LYS A 303 22.49 -16.61 -2.59
C LYS A 303 23.16 -17.87 -3.18
N ILE A 304 24.49 -17.98 -3.10
CA ILE A 304 25.22 -19.15 -3.64
C ILE A 304 24.84 -20.45 -2.93
N PRO A 305 24.81 -20.54 -1.58
CA PRO A 305 24.35 -21.73 -0.86
C PRO A 305 22.87 -22.07 -1.07
N GLU A 306 22.02 -21.07 -1.35
CA GLU A 306 20.59 -21.30 -1.61
C GLU A 306 20.33 -21.94 -2.98
N LYS A 307 21.21 -21.69 -3.96
CA LYS A 307 21.12 -22.25 -5.31
C LYS A 307 21.92 -23.55 -5.49
N LEU A 308 22.87 -23.81 -4.59
CA LEU A 308 23.69 -25.02 -4.57
C LEU A 308 23.32 -25.80 -3.31
N ASN A 309 22.38 -26.74 -3.42
CA ASN A 309 21.91 -27.58 -2.30
C ASN A 309 23.06 -28.28 -1.55
N GLY A 310 23.62 -27.64 -0.53
CA GLY A 310 24.51 -28.25 0.45
C GLY A 310 25.93 -27.68 0.49
N THR A 311 26.12 -26.58 1.21
CA THR A 311 27.07 -26.47 2.33
C THR A 311 26.87 -25.13 3.03
N ARG A 312 26.66 -25.14 4.35
CA ARG A 312 26.59 -23.92 5.16
C ARG A 312 27.99 -23.30 5.21
N LEU A 313 28.20 -22.24 4.44
CA LEU A 313 29.24 -21.25 4.75
C LEU A 313 28.61 -20.26 5.73
N GLY A 314 28.76 -20.56 7.02
CA GLY A 314 28.43 -19.60 8.07
C GLY A 314 29.44 -18.46 8.04
N CYS A 315 28.97 -17.25 7.71
CA CYS A 315 29.68 -16.01 8.04
C CYS A 315 28.85 -15.26 9.07
N THR A 316 29.21 -15.45 10.33
CA THR A 316 28.88 -14.51 11.40
C THR A 316 29.86 -13.35 11.31
N GLY A 317 29.47 -12.27 10.64
CA GLY A 317 30.29 -11.06 10.61
C GLY A 317 29.92 -10.14 9.45
N TRP A 318 29.49 -8.94 9.80
CA TRP A 318 29.40 -7.77 8.92
C TRP A 318 30.80 -7.28 8.51
N PHE A 319 31.71 -8.12 8.02
CA PHE A 319 33.03 -7.67 7.57
C PHE A 319 33.62 -8.73 6.64
N LEU A 320 33.83 -8.37 5.37
CA LEU A 320 34.95 -8.79 4.53
C LEU A 320 34.75 -8.17 3.13
N CYS A 321 35.27 -6.96 2.95
CA CYS A 321 35.64 -6.46 1.64
C CYS A 321 36.94 -5.67 1.78
N GLN A 322 38.04 -6.38 1.97
CA GLN A 322 39.38 -5.90 1.63
C GLN A 322 39.98 -6.87 0.62
N SER A 323 40.09 -6.39 -0.62
CA SER A 323 41.22 -6.56 -1.56
C SER A 323 40.76 -6.15 -2.95
#